data_AF-A0A645JLL1-F1
#
_entry.id   AF-A0A645JLL1-F1
#
_cell.length_a   1.000
_cell.length_b   1.000
_cell.length_c   1.000
_cell.angle_alpha   90.00
_cell.angle_beta   90.00
_cell.angle_gamma   90.00
#
_symmetry.space_group_name_H-M   'P 1'
#
loop_
_entity.id
_entity.type
_entity.pdbx_description
1 polymer ?
#
loop_
_entity_poly.entity_id
_entity_poly.type
_entity_poly.pdbx_seq_one_letter_code
_entity_poly.pdbx_strand_id
1 'polypeptide(L)' 'MAKSIDMGYYYRIPCDTRDLNYDKFFVEGEEKISMIEDYHSHNTNRLDVAGMKQLLLKLDIIKKDLNQ' A
#
# COMPACT_ATOMS: atom_id res chain seq x y z
N MET A 1 3.03 -4.73 -6.70
CA MET A 1 2.21 -3.56 -7.17
C MET A 1 1.93 -3.54 -8.70
N ALA A 2 2.14 -4.63 -9.45
CA ALA A 2 2.33 -4.57 -10.90
C ALA A 2 1.16 -4.08 -11.79
N LYS A 3 -0.07 -3.99 -11.27
CA LYS A 3 -1.25 -3.47 -12.00
C LYS A 3 -2.01 -2.38 -11.24
N SER A 4 -1.44 -1.82 -10.17
CA SER A 4 -2.11 -0.76 -9.41
C SER A 4 -1.98 0.59 -10.10
N ILE A 5 -3.08 1.35 -10.10
CA ILE A 5 -3.13 2.73 -10.60
C ILE A 5 -2.95 3.66 -9.40
N ASP A 6 -1.96 4.54 -9.46
CA ASP A 6 -1.72 5.58 -8.47
C ASP A 6 -2.79 6.68 -8.59
N MET A 7 -3.53 6.92 -7.51
CA MET A 7 -4.55 7.97 -7.39
C MET A 7 -4.11 9.07 -6.42
N GLY A 8 -2.81 9.18 -6.14
CA GLY A 8 -2.19 10.11 -5.20
C GLY A 8 -2.24 9.60 -3.77
N TYR A 9 -3.43 9.64 -3.14
CA TYR A 9 -3.60 9.24 -1.74
C TYR A 9 -4.03 7.79 -1.54
N TYR A 10 -4.33 7.08 -2.63
CA TYR A 10 -4.72 5.69 -2.60
C TYR A 10 -4.28 5.00 -3.90
N TYR A 11 -4.18 3.68 -3.86
CA TYR A 11 -3.93 2.87 -5.04
C TYR A 11 -5.21 2.15 -5.43
N ARG A 12 -5.54 2.15 -6.73
CA ARG A 12 -6.64 1.37 -7.29
C ARG A 12 -6.08 0.09 -7.90
N ILE A 13 -6.48 -1.07 -7.37
CA ILE A 13 -6.20 -2.36 -7.99
C ILE A 13 -7.40 -2.72 -8.89
N PRO A 14 -7.25 -2.72 -10.23
CA PRO A 14 -8.33 -3.10 -11.13
C PRO A 14 -8.67 -4.58 -10.95
N CYS A 15 -9.94 -4.95 -11.19
CA CYS A 15 -10.32 -6.36 -11.21
C CYS A 15 -9.50 -7.08 -12.29
N ASP A 16 -8.86 -8.18 -11.89
CA ASP A 16 -8.15 -9.03 -12.85
C ASP A 16 -9.17 -9.60 -13.85
N THR A 17 -8.91 -9.38 -15.14
CA THR A 17 -9.66 -9.97 -16.25
C THR A 17 -9.38 -11.46 -16.29
N ARG A 18 -10.05 -12.20 -15.40
CA ARG A 18 -10.13 -13.66 -15.42
C ARG A 18 -11.16 -14.08 -16.46
N ASP A 19 -10.84 -13.83 -17.73
CA ASP A 19 -11.24 -14.81 -18.73
C ASP A 19 -10.52 -16.11 -18.38
N LEU A 20 -11.16 -17.26 -18.60
CA LEU A 20 -10.70 -18.62 -18.29
C LEU A 20 -9.48 -19.05 -19.14
N ASN A 21 -8.56 -18.13 -19.40
CA ASN A 21 -7.39 -18.31 -20.24
C ASN A 21 -6.22 -18.80 -19.39
N TYR A 22 -6.02 -20.13 -19.42
CA TYR A 22 -4.84 -20.80 -18.88
C TYR A 22 -3.53 -20.37 -19.60
N ASP A 23 -3.65 -19.74 -20.77
CA ASP A 23 -2.53 -19.25 -21.58
C ASP A 23 -1.66 -18.19 -20.88
N LYS A 24 -2.21 -17.48 -19.88
CA LYS A 24 -1.47 -16.44 -19.13
C LYS A 24 -0.41 -17.00 -18.17
N PHE A 25 -0.38 -18.31 -17.95
CA PHE A 25 0.58 -18.96 -17.05
C PHE A 25 1.69 -19.73 -17.77
N PHE A 26 1.63 -19.89 -19.10
CA PHE A 26 2.45 -20.90 -19.79
C PHE A 26 3.31 -20.44 -20.97
N VAL A 27 3.19 -19.23 -21.52
CA VAL A 27 3.89 -18.94 -22.80
C VAL A 27 5.08 -17.99 -22.72
N GLU A 28 5.10 -16.96 -21.88
CA GLU A 28 6.29 -16.11 -21.76
C GLU A 28 6.18 -15.34 -20.43
N GLY A 29 7.10 -15.61 -19.50
CA GLY A 29 7.10 -14.95 -18.20
C GLY A 29 7.15 -13.44 -18.40
N GLU A 30 6.16 -12.72 -17.89
CA GLU A 30 6.22 -11.26 -17.84
C GLU A 30 7.36 -10.85 -16.89
N GLU A 31 8.59 -10.74 -17.40
CA GLU A 31 9.78 -10.29 -16.64
C GLU A 31 9.54 -8.92 -15.95
N LYS A 32 8.61 -8.13 -16.48
CA LYS A 32 8.21 -6.84 -15.92
C LYS A 32 7.47 -6.92 -14.58
N ILE A 33 6.75 -8.01 -14.28
CA ILE A 33 6.07 -8.18 -12.98
C ILE A 33 7.11 -8.34 -11.87
N SER A 34 8.27 -8.95 -12.16
CA SER A 34 9.29 -9.27 -11.17
C SER A 34 10.11 -8.07 -10.68
N MET A 35 10.01 -6.91 -11.33
CA MET A 35 10.78 -5.71 -10.97
C MET A 35 10.03 -4.77 -10.02
N ILE A 36 8.77 -5.06 -9.69
CA ILE A 36 7.94 -4.15 -8.89
C ILE A 36 7.95 -4.64 -7.45
N GLU A 37 8.71 -3.94 -6.61
CA GLU A 37 8.72 -4.19 -5.16
C GLU A 37 7.31 -4.10 -4.57
N ASP A 38 7.04 -4.98 -3.60
CA ASP A 38 5.77 -5.00 -2.89
C ASP A 38 5.69 -3.85 -1.90
N TYR A 39 4.55 -3.16 -1.86
CA TYR A 39 4.33 -2.11 -0.87
C TYR A 39 3.88 -2.70 0.47
N HIS A 40 4.66 -2.46 1.51
CA HIS A 40 4.44 -2.98 2.85
C HIS A 40 4.88 -1.98 3.92
N SER A 41 4.56 -2.22 5.19
CA SER A 41 4.88 -1.31 6.30
C SER A 41 6.38 -1.01 6.46
N HIS A 42 7.28 -1.86 5.94
CA HIS A 42 8.72 -1.66 6.05
C HIS A 42 9.32 -0.70 5.00
N ASN A 43 8.65 -0.47 3.86
CA ASN A 43 9.14 0.39 2.77
C ASN A 43 8.29 1.66 2.57
N THR A 44 7.24 1.85 3.38
CA THR A 44 6.54 3.13 3.46
C THR A 44 7.34 4.14 4.28
N ASN A 45 6.90 5.40 4.28
CA ASN A 45 7.48 6.44 5.11
C ASN A 45 7.28 6.09 6.60
N ARG A 46 8.38 5.78 7.30
CA ARG A 46 8.36 5.44 8.72
C ARG A 46 8.48 6.70 9.56
N LEU A 47 7.45 6.99 10.34
CA LEU A 47 7.48 8.11 11.28
C LEU A 47 8.51 7.85 12.38
N ASP A 48 9.22 8.91 12.77
CA ASP A 48 10.05 8.94 13.96
C ASP A 48 9.20 9.18 15.22
N VAL A 49 9.85 9.21 16.38
CA VAL A 49 9.15 9.41 17.66
C VAL A 49 8.38 10.75 17.69
N ALA A 50 8.95 11.81 17.10
CA ALA A 50 8.30 13.11 17.05
C ALA A 50 7.07 13.11 16.13
N GLY A 51 7.19 12.55 14.92
CA GLY A 51 6.09 12.40 13.97
C GLY A 51 4.98 11.51 14.50
N MET A 52 5.32 10.44 15.23
CA MET A 52 4.34 9.58 15.89
C MET A 52 3.54 10.33 16.95
N LYS A 53 4.20 11.15 17.79
CA LYS A 53 3.52 12.00 18.78
C LYS A 53 2.52 12.96 18.12
N GLN A 54 2.93 13.61 17.03
CA GLN A 54 2.03 14.51 16.28
C GLN A 54 0.84 13.77 15.68
N LEU A 55 1.03 12.56 15.17
CA LEU A 55 -0.05 11.72 14.64
C LEU A 55 -1.04 11.32 15.73
N LEU A 56 -0.55 10.85 16.88
CA LEU A 56 -1.38 10.45 18.02
C LEU A 56 -2.19 11.62 18.58
N LEU A 57 -1.60 12.82 18.65
CA LEU A 57 -2.30 14.04 19.07
C LEU A 57 -3.41 14.48 18.11
N LYS A 58 -3.60 13.85 16.94
CA LYS A 58 -4.79 14.08 16.11
C LYS A 58 -6.02 13.34 16.65
N LEU A 59 -5.84 12.28 17.44
CA LEU A 59 -6.92 11.46 17.97
C LEU A 59 -7.49 12.09 19.24
N ASP A 60 -8.79 12.36 19.25
CA ASP A 60 -9.43 13.02 20.39
C ASP A 60 -9.46 12.16 21.66
N ILE A 61 -9.43 10.83 21.52
CA ILE A 61 -9.29 9.91 22.67
C ILE A 61 -7.98 10.15 23.42
N ILE A 62 -6.88 10.32 22.68
CA ILE A 62 -5.56 10.55 23.27
C ILE A 62 -5.49 11.92 23.92
N LYS A 63 -6.04 12.95 23.28
CA LYS A 63 -6.11 14.31 23.88
C LYS A 63 -6.89 14.33 25.19
N LYS A 64 -7.98 13.55 25.29
CA LYS A 64 -8.80 13.48 26.51
C LYS A 64 -8.02 12.87 27.66
N ASP A 65 -7.29 11.79 27.41
CA ASP A 65 -6.48 11.10 28.44
C ASP A 65 -5.28 11.95 28.91
N LEU A 66 -4.75 12.84 28.06
CA LEU A 66 -3.65 13.76 28.41
C LEU A 66 -4.09 15.00 29.22
N ASN A 67 -5.39 15.33 29.21
CA ASN A 67 -5.95 16.50 29.89
C ASN A 67 -6.69 16.15 31.20
N GLN A 68 -6.53 14.91 31.69
CA GLN A 68 -6.94 14.47 33.03
C GLN A 68 -5.86 14.75 34.06
#